data_AF-A0A814VQX9-F1
#
_entry.id   AF-A0A814VQX9-F1
#
_cell.length_a   1.000
_cell.length_b   1.000
_cell.length_c   1.000
_cell.angle_alpha   90.00
_cell.angle_beta   90.00
_cell.angle_gamma   90.00
#
_symmetry.space_group_name_H-M   'P 1'
#
loop_
_entity.id
_entity.type
_entity.pdbx_description
1 polymer ?
#
loop_
_entity_poly.entity_id
_entity_poly.type
_entity_poly.pdbx_seq_one_letter_code
_entity_poly.pdbx_strand_id
1 'polypeptide(L)'
;MNWIEDQMNLVEAKRREGERLFISHFEDLPNEVFYEILDYLDGCHAYEAFSNLNTRFEYLLNSSSLPLKLHFSFSSKSDFQHRFLSIVKPNVHRIIALSLPNPCNADRWERLILHYMPYLKIFRFQHWDFVRYDDDNKLKTYHARIERFMGLFWLERQWIFAHRHIKIEGQEDCSMFYSIEPYSKQTLSELYFDYEVRSLDI
;
A
#
# COMPACT_ATOMS: atom_id res chain seq x y z
N MET A 1 5.15 49.48 54.56
CA MET A 1 4.27 48.80 53.58
C MET A 1 4.65 49.34 52.21
N ASN A 2 5.31 48.54 51.39
CA ASN A 2 6.06 49.01 50.22
C ASN A 2 5.23 48.82 48.95
N TRP A 3 4.32 49.75 48.68
CA TRP A 3 3.31 49.67 47.62
C TRP A 3 3.90 49.45 46.21
N ILE A 4 5.12 49.93 45.97
CA ILE A 4 5.82 49.76 44.70
C ILE A 4 6.25 48.29 44.48
N GLU A 5 6.64 47.60 45.55
CA GLU A 5 7.08 46.22 45.53
C GLU A 5 5.90 45.27 45.28
N ASP A 6 4.74 45.58 45.87
CA ASP A 6 3.48 44.87 45.60
C ASP A 6 2.99 45.06 44.15
N GLN A 7 3.14 46.27 43.58
CA GLN A 7 2.77 46.52 42.18
C GLN A 7 3.72 45.80 41.19
N MET A 8 5.03 45.75 41.46
CA MET A 8 5.98 44.99 40.64
C MET A 8 5.70 43.49 40.69
N ASN A 9 5.41 42.94 41.87
CA ASN A 9 5.06 41.53 42.03
C ASN A 9 3.76 41.17 41.28
N LEU A 10 2.78 42.07 41.25
CA LEU A 10 1.53 41.86 40.51
C LEU A 10 1.72 41.87 38.99
N VAL A 11 2.61 42.74 38.48
CA VAL A 11 2.97 42.81 37.06
C VAL A 11 3.78 41.58 36.64
N GLU A 12 4.71 41.10 37.48
CA GLU A 12 5.44 39.86 37.22
C GLU A 12 4.56 38.62 37.30
N ALA A 13 3.61 38.57 38.25
CA ALA A 13 2.63 37.47 38.34
C ALA A 13 1.72 37.41 37.09
N LYS A 14 1.22 38.55 36.62
CA LYS A 14 0.45 38.64 35.37
C LYS A 14 1.27 38.30 34.13
N ARG A 15 2.57 38.65 34.11
CA ARG A 15 3.49 38.27 33.04
C ARG A 15 3.74 36.76 33.00
N ARG A 16 3.86 36.11 34.17
CA ARG A 16 3.97 34.65 34.29
C ARG A 16 2.67 33.91 33.98
N GLU A 17 1.50 34.51 34.23
CA GLU A 17 0.20 33.97 33.80
C GLU A 17 -0.03 34.10 32.28
N GLY A 18 0.51 35.13 31.64
CA GLY A 18 0.45 35.33 30.18
C GLY A 18 1.43 34.46 29.37
N GLU A 19 2.47 33.91 30.02
CA GLU A 19 3.48 33.02 29.40
C GLU A 19 3.25 31.54 29.74
N ARG A 20 1.99 31.12 29.96
CA ARG A 20 1.66 29.69 29.82
C ARG A 20 1.86 29.31 28.36
N LEU A 21 3.04 28.80 28.05
CA LEU A 21 3.35 28.13 26.79
C LEU A 21 2.20 27.15 26.52
N PHE A 22 1.38 27.48 25.51
CA PHE A 22 0.36 26.57 25.02
C PHE A 22 1.09 25.38 24.40
N ILE A 23 1.25 24.33 25.19
CA ILE A 23 1.70 23.03 24.70
C ILE A 23 0.47 22.42 24.02
N SER A 24 0.37 22.59 22.71
CA SER A 24 -0.59 21.83 21.92
C SER A 24 -0.07 20.41 21.74
N HIS A 25 -0.89 19.41 22.01
CA HIS A 25 -0.56 18.03 21.69
C HIS A 25 -0.93 17.73 20.24
N PHE A 26 -0.23 16.77 19.63
CA PHE A 26 -0.55 16.32 18.27
C PHE A 26 -2.00 15.83 18.17
N GLU A 27 -2.51 15.18 19.22
CA GLU A 27 -3.89 14.73 19.35
C GLU A 27 -4.93 15.85 19.52
N ASP A 28 -4.51 17.10 19.68
CA ASP A 28 -5.42 18.26 19.68
C ASP A 28 -5.72 18.78 18.26
N LEU A 29 -5.01 18.28 17.23
CA LEU A 29 -5.27 18.65 15.85
C LEU A 29 -6.70 18.26 15.44
N PRO A 30 -7.39 19.03 14.59
CA PRO A 30 -8.74 18.71 14.13
C PRO A 30 -8.72 17.51 13.13
N ASN A 31 -9.86 16.83 12.95
CA ASN A 31 -9.95 15.61 12.13
C ASN A 31 -9.56 15.86 10.68
N GLU A 32 -9.85 17.05 10.16
CA GLU A 32 -9.55 17.49 8.80
C GLU A 32 -8.05 17.45 8.53
N VAL A 33 -7.23 17.91 9.49
CA VAL A 33 -5.76 17.86 9.39
C VAL A 33 -5.27 16.41 9.42
N PHE A 34 -5.88 15.54 10.22
CA PHE A 34 -5.56 14.11 10.19
C PHE A 34 -5.90 13.45 8.86
N TYR A 35 -7.00 13.83 8.24
CA TYR A 35 -7.38 13.32 6.94
C TYR A 35 -6.35 13.69 5.87
N GLU A 36 -5.84 14.93 5.91
CA GLU A 36 -4.74 15.35 5.05
C GLU A 36 -3.47 14.53 5.31
N ILE A 37 -3.06 14.39 6.57
CA ILE A 37 -1.88 13.60 6.96
C ILE A 37 -2.01 12.15 6.45
N LEU A 38 -3.17 11.52 6.66
CA LEU A 38 -3.41 10.14 6.26
C LEU A 38 -3.38 9.92 4.75
N ASP A 39 -3.69 10.93 3.93
CA ASP A 39 -3.62 10.79 2.47
C ASP A 39 -2.17 10.65 1.96
N TYR A 40 -1.20 11.13 2.74
CA TYR A 40 0.24 10.97 2.48
C TYR A 40 0.82 9.67 3.06
N LEU A 41 0.11 9.01 3.97
CA LEU A 41 0.60 7.81 4.63
C LEU A 41 0.14 6.53 3.93
N ASP A 42 0.98 5.50 4.02
CA ASP A 42 0.52 4.15 3.77
C ASP A 42 -0.47 3.72 4.86
N GLY A 43 -1.59 3.15 4.46
CA GLY A 43 -2.65 2.77 5.40
C GLY A 43 -2.21 1.70 6.40
N CYS A 44 -1.29 0.78 6.04
CA CYS A 44 -0.76 -0.14 7.05
C CYS A 44 0.06 0.61 8.10
N HIS A 45 0.93 1.53 7.70
CA HIS A 45 1.71 2.34 8.65
C HIS A 45 0.81 3.25 9.50
N ALA A 46 -0.23 3.85 8.90
CA ALA A 46 -1.19 4.64 9.64
C ALA A 46 -1.93 3.80 10.70
N TYR A 47 -2.39 2.61 10.34
CA TYR A 47 -3.01 1.70 11.29
C TYR A 47 -2.05 1.34 12.42
N GLU A 48 -0.82 0.95 12.11
CA GLU A 48 0.16 0.57 13.13
C GLU A 48 0.53 1.73 14.07
N ALA A 49 0.63 2.95 13.54
CA ALA A 49 0.97 4.13 14.33
C ALA A 49 -0.21 4.64 15.18
N PHE A 50 -1.43 4.65 14.63
CA PHE A 50 -2.55 5.39 15.21
C PHE A 50 -3.65 4.53 15.85
N SER A 51 -3.78 3.25 15.50
CA SER A 51 -4.89 2.40 15.99
C SER A 51 -4.94 2.20 17.51
N ASN A 52 -3.78 2.29 18.18
CA ASN A 52 -3.66 2.07 19.63
C ASN A 52 -3.41 3.36 20.43
N LEU A 53 -3.50 4.55 19.81
CA LEU A 53 -3.26 5.81 20.52
C LEU A 53 -4.42 6.17 21.44
N ASN A 54 -5.62 6.29 20.86
CA ASN A 54 -6.84 6.57 21.60
C ASN A 54 -8.07 6.22 20.73
N THR A 55 -9.25 6.20 21.36
CA THR A 55 -10.52 5.83 20.70
C THR A 55 -10.89 6.77 19.54
N ARG A 56 -10.45 8.02 19.59
CA ARG A 56 -10.68 8.98 18.50
C ARG A 56 -9.94 8.51 17.23
N PHE A 57 -8.67 8.13 17.33
CA PHE A 57 -7.91 7.62 16.18
C PHE A 57 -8.41 6.28 15.66
N GLU A 58 -8.81 5.39 16.56
CA GLU A 58 -9.43 4.12 16.18
C GLU A 58 -10.70 4.37 15.33
N TYR A 59 -11.56 5.29 15.78
CA TYR A 59 -12.76 5.68 15.03
C TYR A 59 -12.40 6.35 13.69
N LEU A 60 -11.37 7.19 13.68
CA LEU A 60 -10.90 7.88 12.48
C LEU A 60 -10.42 6.89 11.40
N LEU A 61 -9.70 5.85 11.81
CA LEU A 61 -9.24 4.80 10.91
C LEU A 61 -10.38 3.88 10.44
N ASN A 62 -11.20 3.39 11.38
CA ASN A 62 -12.20 2.35 11.12
C ASN A 62 -13.55 2.84 10.62
N SER A 63 -13.89 4.11 10.82
CA SER A 63 -15.25 4.64 10.55
C SER A 63 -15.28 5.89 9.67
N SER A 64 -14.13 6.39 9.21
CA SER A 64 -14.12 7.51 8.27
C SER A 64 -14.68 7.11 6.89
N SER A 65 -14.75 8.06 5.95
CA SER A 65 -15.02 7.82 4.51
C SER A 65 -13.75 7.95 3.65
N LEU A 66 -12.60 8.17 4.28
CA LEU A 66 -11.31 8.29 3.61
C LEU A 66 -10.93 7.09 2.72
N PRO A 67 -10.50 7.34 1.48
CA PRO A 67 -9.87 6.33 0.65
C PRO A 67 -8.59 5.79 1.30
N LEU A 68 -8.39 4.47 1.26
CA LEU A 68 -7.18 3.82 1.77
C LEU A 68 -6.26 3.37 0.64
N LYS A 69 -4.97 3.63 0.83
CA LYS A 69 -3.86 3.12 0.02
C LYS A 69 -3.09 2.15 0.89
N LEU A 70 -3.04 0.88 0.52
CA LEU A 70 -2.39 -0.17 1.31
C LEU A 70 -1.20 -0.76 0.57
N HIS A 71 -0.03 -0.69 1.18
CA HIS A 71 1.20 -1.28 0.71
C HIS A 71 1.67 -2.34 1.70
N PHE A 72 1.51 -3.59 1.30
CA PHE A 72 2.05 -4.73 2.02
C PHE A 72 3.51 -4.90 1.60
N SER A 73 4.43 -4.48 2.48
CA SER A 73 5.83 -4.88 2.38
C SER A 73 5.95 -6.39 2.59
N PHE A 74 7.11 -6.97 2.24
CA PHE A 74 7.42 -8.37 2.55
C PHE A 74 7.20 -8.62 4.04
N SER A 75 6.19 -9.41 4.36
CA SER A 75 5.81 -9.79 5.70
C SER A 75 5.65 -11.30 5.77
N SER A 76 5.77 -11.87 6.97
CA SER A 76 5.50 -13.29 7.13
C SER A 76 4.05 -13.60 6.75
N LYS A 77 3.77 -14.86 6.40
CA LYS A 77 2.39 -15.28 6.07
C LYS A 77 1.41 -14.96 7.21
N SER A 78 1.84 -15.11 8.46
CA SER A 78 1.06 -14.77 9.64
C SER A 78 0.81 -13.26 9.75
N ASP A 79 1.82 -12.43 9.51
CA ASP A 79 1.66 -10.97 9.58
C ASP A 79 0.73 -10.47 8.48
N PHE A 80 0.88 -11.00 7.26
CA PHE A 80 -0.04 -10.71 6.17
C PHE A 80 -1.46 -11.11 6.54
N GLN A 81 -1.67 -12.32 7.08
CA GLN A 81 -3.00 -12.78 7.47
C GLN A 81 -3.59 -11.91 8.58
N HIS A 82 -2.79 -11.53 9.58
CA HIS A 82 -3.20 -10.64 10.65
C HIS A 82 -3.62 -9.27 10.11
N ARG A 83 -2.78 -8.61 9.31
CA ARG A 83 -3.08 -7.31 8.68
C ARG A 83 -4.26 -7.41 7.71
N PHE A 84 -4.40 -8.52 6.98
CA PHE A 84 -5.55 -8.73 6.10
C PHE A 84 -6.86 -8.78 6.89
N LEU A 85 -6.89 -9.49 8.03
CA LEU A 85 -8.08 -9.60 8.86
C LEU A 85 -8.39 -8.31 9.64
N SER A 86 -7.38 -7.62 10.13
CA SER A 86 -7.53 -6.42 10.95
C SER A 86 -7.71 -5.12 10.15
N ILE A 87 -7.07 -5.01 8.99
CA ILE A 87 -7.05 -3.77 8.19
C ILE A 87 -7.85 -3.94 6.90
N VAL A 88 -7.53 -4.94 6.07
CA VAL A 88 -8.13 -5.08 4.73
C VAL A 88 -9.61 -5.39 4.85
N LYS A 89 -9.95 -6.47 5.56
CA LYS A 89 -11.32 -7.00 5.65
C LYS A 89 -12.36 -5.97 6.11
N PRO A 90 -12.17 -5.19 7.19
CA PRO A 90 -13.16 -4.18 7.59
C PRO A 90 -13.24 -3.00 6.62
N ASN A 91 -12.17 -2.73 5.87
CA ASN A 91 -12.06 -1.54 5.03
C ASN A 91 -12.13 -1.80 3.52
N VAL A 92 -12.52 -3.01 3.08
CA VAL A 92 -12.49 -3.39 1.66
C VAL A 92 -13.20 -2.40 0.73
N HIS A 93 -14.29 -1.81 1.19
CA HIS A 93 -15.13 -0.87 0.45
C HIS A 93 -14.47 0.50 0.19
N ARG A 94 -13.38 0.84 0.88
CA ARG A 94 -12.69 2.13 0.78
C ARG A 94 -11.26 2.02 0.24
N ILE A 95 -10.78 0.81 -0.01
CA ILE A 95 -9.43 0.60 -0.56
C ILE A 95 -9.43 1.04 -2.03
N ILE A 96 -8.65 2.07 -2.35
CA ILE A 96 -8.48 2.58 -3.71
C ILE A 96 -7.16 2.14 -4.34
N ALA A 97 -6.17 1.81 -3.53
CA ALA A 97 -4.88 1.31 -3.98
C ALA A 97 -4.42 0.15 -3.10
N LEU A 98 -3.98 -0.93 -3.74
CA LEU A 98 -3.49 -2.13 -3.06
C LEU A 98 -2.18 -2.59 -3.72
N SER A 99 -1.13 -2.70 -2.93
CA SER A 99 0.17 -3.19 -3.34
C SER A 99 0.56 -4.42 -2.52
N LEU A 100 0.96 -5.51 -3.19
CA LEU A 100 1.20 -6.81 -2.57
C LEU A 100 2.57 -7.39 -2.97
N PRO A 101 3.24 -8.16 -2.08
CA PRO A 101 4.55 -8.76 -2.39
C PRO A 101 4.43 -10.12 -3.11
N ASN A 102 3.24 -10.73 -3.15
CA ASN A 102 3.04 -12.04 -3.76
C ASN A 102 1.56 -12.33 -4.09
N PRO A 103 1.09 -12.01 -5.31
CA PRO A 103 -0.20 -12.44 -5.78
C PRO A 103 -0.07 -13.64 -6.73
N CYS A 104 0.35 -14.79 -6.21
CA CYS A 104 0.45 -16.01 -7.02
C CYS A 104 -0.91 -16.63 -7.47
N ASN A 105 -2.03 -15.90 -7.37
CA ASN A 105 -3.34 -16.43 -7.73
C ASN A 105 -4.26 -15.34 -8.28
N ALA A 106 -4.20 -15.13 -9.61
CA ALA A 106 -5.05 -14.18 -10.33
C ALA A 106 -6.53 -14.41 -10.02
N ASP A 107 -7.05 -15.63 -10.20
CA ASP A 107 -8.48 -15.93 -10.01
C ASP A 107 -8.97 -15.58 -8.60
N ARG A 108 -8.14 -15.81 -7.58
CA ARG A 108 -8.46 -15.45 -6.20
C ARG A 108 -8.53 -13.94 -6.04
N TRP A 109 -7.57 -13.20 -6.58
CA TRP A 109 -7.56 -11.75 -6.49
C TRP A 109 -8.70 -11.12 -7.30
N GLU A 110 -8.96 -11.61 -8.50
CA GLU A 110 -10.12 -11.21 -9.30
C GLU A 110 -11.42 -11.37 -8.51
N ARG A 111 -11.67 -12.55 -7.93
CA ARG A 111 -12.86 -12.77 -7.08
C ARG A 111 -12.93 -11.84 -5.88
N LEU A 112 -11.80 -11.63 -5.20
CA LEU A 112 -11.75 -10.73 -4.04
C LEU A 112 -12.04 -9.29 -4.43
N ILE A 113 -11.48 -8.83 -5.54
CA ILE A 113 -11.63 -7.45 -6.01
C ILE A 113 -13.07 -7.23 -6.48
N LEU A 114 -13.61 -8.14 -7.30
CA LEU A 114 -14.98 -8.05 -7.79
C LEU A 114 -16.01 -7.99 -6.66
N HIS A 115 -15.81 -8.78 -5.60
CA HIS A 115 -16.81 -8.90 -4.55
C HIS A 115 -16.63 -7.89 -3.40
N TYR A 116 -15.39 -7.57 -3.04
CA TYR A 116 -15.11 -6.80 -1.83
C TYR A 116 -14.52 -5.41 -2.09
N MET A 117 -13.81 -5.21 -3.20
CA MET A 117 -13.10 -3.96 -3.49
C MET A 117 -13.53 -3.34 -4.84
N PRO A 118 -14.83 -3.03 -5.03
CA PRO A 118 -15.35 -2.55 -6.31
C PRO A 118 -14.78 -1.18 -6.71
N TYR A 119 -14.27 -0.40 -5.75
CA TYR A 119 -13.68 0.93 -5.98
C TYR A 119 -12.15 0.91 -6.10
N LEU A 120 -11.54 -0.28 -6.16
CA LEU A 120 -10.09 -0.40 -6.32
C LEU A 120 -9.68 0.17 -7.68
N LYS A 121 -8.81 1.19 -7.66
CA LYS A 121 -8.31 1.86 -8.87
C LYS A 121 -6.90 1.39 -9.24
N ILE A 122 -6.08 1.13 -8.23
CA ILE A 122 -4.68 0.77 -8.39
C ILE A 122 -4.45 -0.60 -7.76
N PHE A 123 -4.08 -1.57 -8.57
CA PHE A 123 -3.60 -2.86 -8.10
C PHE A 123 -2.15 -3.04 -8.54
N ARG A 124 -1.27 -3.18 -7.57
CA ARG A 124 0.18 -3.30 -7.79
C ARG A 124 0.72 -4.54 -7.09
N PHE A 125 1.75 -5.11 -7.66
CA PHE A 125 2.57 -6.08 -6.97
C PHE A 125 3.94 -6.21 -7.61
N GLN A 126 4.83 -6.79 -6.84
CA GLN A 126 6.12 -7.27 -7.32
C GLN A 126 6.38 -8.60 -6.64
N HIS A 127 6.56 -9.64 -7.44
CA HIS A 127 6.81 -10.99 -6.98
C HIS A 127 8.10 -11.51 -7.58
N TRP A 128 8.93 -12.09 -6.72
CA TRP A 128 10.17 -12.77 -7.09
C TRP A 128 9.96 -14.27 -6.88
N ASP A 129 10.25 -15.06 -7.92
CA ASP A 129 10.25 -16.51 -7.85
C ASP A 129 11.59 -17.05 -8.36
N PHE A 130 12.09 -18.08 -7.68
CA PHE A 130 13.28 -18.81 -8.10
C PHE A 130 12.79 -19.96 -8.99
N VAL A 131 12.95 -19.79 -10.31
CA VAL A 131 12.53 -20.78 -11.30
C VAL A 131 13.79 -21.43 -11.82
N ARG A 132 13.99 -22.72 -11.51
CA ARG A 132 15.04 -23.48 -12.17
C ARG A 132 14.59 -23.86 -13.58
N TYR A 133 15.35 -23.44 -14.58
CA TYR A 133 15.00 -23.60 -16.00
C TYR A 133 15.30 -25.01 -16.52
N ASP A 134 16.01 -25.83 -15.74
CA ASP A 134 16.17 -27.26 -16.02
C ASP A 134 14.90 -28.07 -15.69
N ASP A 135 13.92 -27.45 -15.03
CA ASP A 135 12.63 -28.04 -14.69
C ASP A 135 11.53 -27.42 -15.56
N ASP A 136 11.36 -27.97 -16.76
CA ASP A 136 10.33 -27.56 -17.73
C ASP A 136 8.92 -27.48 -17.11
N ASN A 137 8.62 -28.34 -16.13
CA ASN A 137 7.32 -28.34 -15.47
C ASN A 137 7.14 -27.10 -14.57
N LYS A 138 8.18 -26.67 -13.86
CA LYS A 138 8.14 -25.44 -13.06
C LYS A 138 8.02 -24.20 -13.94
N LEU A 139 8.78 -24.14 -15.04
CA LEU A 139 8.72 -23.02 -15.97
C LEU A 139 7.32 -22.90 -16.61
N LYS A 140 6.76 -24.01 -17.10
CA LYS A 140 5.37 -24.05 -17.61
C LYS A 140 4.36 -23.63 -16.56
N THR A 141 4.52 -24.09 -15.32
CA THR A 141 3.63 -23.70 -14.21
C THR A 141 3.72 -22.21 -13.88
N TYR A 142 4.92 -21.64 -13.94
CA TYR A 142 5.15 -20.21 -13.73
C TYR A 142 4.47 -19.36 -14.80
N HIS A 143 4.69 -19.67 -16.09
CA HIS A 143 4.03 -18.98 -17.19
C HIS A 143 2.52 -19.10 -17.14
N ALA A 144 1.98 -20.30 -16.87
CA ALA A 144 0.54 -20.52 -16.73
C ALA A 144 -0.08 -19.69 -15.58
N ARG A 145 0.68 -19.34 -14.53
CA ARG A 145 0.21 -18.44 -13.48
C ARG A 145 0.19 -16.98 -13.94
N ILE A 146 1.20 -16.55 -14.69
CA ILE A 146 1.28 -15.20 -15.25
C ILE A 146 0.18 -14.96 -16.27
N GLU A 147 -0.07 -15.91 -17.16
CA GLU A 147 -1.09 -15.78 -18.21
C GLU A 147 -2.48 -15.51 -17.65
N ARG A 148 -2.79 -15.98 -16.43
CA ARG A 148 -4.07 -15.65 -15.77
C ARG A 148 -4.23 -14.17 -15.43
N PHE A 149 -3.13 -13.43 -15.30
CA PHE A 149 -3.16 -11.97 -15.15
C PHE A 149 -3.32 -11.21 -16.48
N MET A 150 -3.42 -11.92 -17.61
CA MET A 150 -3.71 -11.35 -18.92
C MET A 150 -5.19 -11.50 -19.32
N GLY A 151 -6.04 -12.00 -18.42
CA GLY A 151 -7.48 -12.09 -18.66
C GLY A 151 -8.17 -10.73 -18.82
N LEU A 152 -9.35 -10.73 -19.45
CA LEU A 152 -10.14 -9.52 -19.74
C LEU A 152 -10.34 -8.63 -18.51
N PHE A 153 -10.60 -9.23 -17.34
CA PHE A 153 -10.78 -8.51 -16.07
C PHE A 153 -9.62 -7.53 -15.77
N TRP A 154 -8.38 -7.97 -16.00
CA TRP A 154 -7.16 -7.19 -15.75
C TRP A 154 -6.94 -6.13 -16.82
N LEU A 155 -7.14 -6.50 -18.09
CA LEU A 155 -6.98 -5.62 -19.25
C LEU A 155 -7.99 -4.46 -19.26
N GLU A 156 -9.26 -4.74 -18.97
CA GLU A 156 -10.32 -3.72 -18.87
C GLU A 156 -10.03 -2.68 -17.77
N ARG A 157 -9.30 -3.09 -16.73
CA ARG A 157 -8.85 -2.20 -15.64
C ARG A 157 -7.52 -1.53 -15.90
N GLN A 158 -6.91 -1.79 -17.06
CA GLN A 158 -5.59 -1.28 -17.43
C GLN A 158 -4.52 -1.64 -16.38
N TRP A 159 -4.69 -2.78 -15.69
CA TRP A 159 -3.70 -3.31 -14.78
C TRP A 159 -2.80 -4.24 -15.58
N ILE A 160 -1.65 -3.71 -15.97
CA ILE A 160 -0.71 -4.37 -16.88
C ILE A 160 0.45 -4.92 -16.07
N PHE A 161 0.88 -6.12 -16.42
CA PHE A 161 1.94 -6.82 -15.73
C PHE A 161 3.00 -7.29 -16.72
N ALA A 162 4.25 -7.30 -16.29
CA ALA A 162 5.37 -7.85 -17.04
C ALA A 162 6.13 -8.84 -16.19
N HIS A 163 6.87 -9.71 -16.87
CA HIS A 163 7.87 -10.55 -16.22
C HIS A 163 9.25 -10.32 -16.83
N ARG A 164 10.28 -10.50 -16.01
CA ARG A 164 11.68 -10.42 -16.42
C ARG A 164 12.43 -11.60 -15.82
N HIS A 165 13.28 -12.21 -16.63
CA HIS A 165 14.20 -13.25 -16.19
C HIS A 165 15.57 -12.61 -15.94
N ILE A 166 16.17 -12.92 -14.79
CA ILE A 166 17.46 -12.39 -14.36
C ILE A 166 18.37 -13.59 -14.12
N LYS A 167 19.38 -13.71 -14.98
CA LYS A 167 20.44 -14.70 -14.83
C LYS A 167 21.56 -14.11 -14.01
N ILE A 168 21.92 -14.76 -12.91
CA ILE A 168 23.05 -14.37 -12.06
C ILE A 168 24.07 -15.50 -12.15
N GLU A 169 25.28 -15.18 -12.63
CA GLU A 169 26.33 -16.17 -12.82
C GLU A 169 26.66 -16.89 -11.50
N GLY A 170 26.56 -18.22 -11.51
CA GLY A 170 26.76 -19.05 -10.31
C GLY A 170 25.58 -19.14 -9.33
N GLN A 171 24.40 -18.61 -9.67
CA GLN A 171 23.18 -18.71 -8.86
C GLN A 171 22.00 -19.29 -9.67
N GLU A 172 20.93 -19.66 -8.96
CA GLU A 172 19.67 -20.02 -9.60
C GLU A 172 19.08 -18.81 -10.32
N ASP A 173 18.63 -19.02 -11.55
CA ASP A 173 17.98 -17.97 -12.33
C ASP A 173 16.71 -17.48 -11.62
N CYS A 174 16.58 -16.16 -11.53
CA CYS A 174 15.46 -15.51 -10.84
C CYS A 174 14.46 -14.99 -11.87
N SER A 175 13.17 -15.11 -11.57
CA SER A 175 12.11 -14.49 -12.38
C SER A 175 11.35 -13.46 -11.53
N MET A 176 11.23 -12.25 -12.06
CA MET A 176 10.48 -11.16 -11.44
C MET A 176 9.20 -10.93 -12.22
N PHE A 177 8.06 -10.99 -11.55
CA PHE A 177 6.74 -10.66 -12.10
C PHE A 177 6.20 -9.41 -11.39
N TYR A 178 5.87 -8.36 -12.14
CA TYR A 178 5.61 -7.05 -11.57
C TYR A 178 4.56 -6.26 -12.34
N SER A 179 3.85 -5.37 -11.63
CA SER A 179 2.94 -4.41 -12.24
C SER A 179 3.70 -3.29 -12.93
N ILE A 180 3.18 -2.87 -14.08
CA ILE A 180 3.71 -1.77 -14.87
C ILE A 180 2.81 -0.56 -14.63
N GLU A 181 3.39 0.59 -14.30
CA GLU A 181 2.59 1.80 -14.18
C GLU A 181 2.08 2.23 -15.56
N PRO A 182 0.78 2.54 -15.72
CA PRO A 182 0.19 2.83 -17.03
C PRO A 182 0.60 4.17 -17.66
N TYR A 183 1.76 4.75 -17.32
CA TYR A 183 2.08 6.17 -17.63
C TYR A 183 3.26 6.43 -18.55
N SER A 184 3.80 5.42 -19.22
CA SER A 184 4.63 5.68 -20.40
C SER A 184 4.00 4.99 -21.61
N LYS A 185 3.50 5.80 -22.55
CA LYS A 185 3.02 5.32 -23.87
C LYS A 185 4.07 4.47 -24.60
N GLN A 186 5.34 4.61 -24.21
CA GLN A 186 6.49 3.90 -24.75
C GLN A 186 6.52 2.43 -24.32
N THR A 187 6.02 2.12 -23.11
CA THR A 187 6.12 0.79 -22.51
C THR A 187 5.15 -0.23 -23.13
N LEU A 188 3.98 0.22 -23.61
CA LEU A 188 2.99 -0.68 -24.22
C LEU A 188 3.41 -1.20 -25.59
N SER A 189 4.05 -0.36 -26.42
CA SER A 189 4.56 -0.79 -27.73
C SER A 189 5.74 -1.74 -27.63
N GLU A 190 6.61 -1.57 -26.64
CA GLU A 190 7.78 -2.42 -26.42
C GLU A 190 7.40 -3.81 -25.90
N LEU A 191 6.38 -3.92 -25.03
CA LEU A 191 5.92 -5.20 -24.47
C LEU A 191 5.18 -6.09 -25.47
N TYR A 192 4.36 -5.49 -26.35
CA TYR A 192 3.68 -6.24 -27.41
C TYR A 192 4.68 -6.79 -28.44
N PHE A 193 5.74 -6.02 -28.76
CA PHE A 193 6.80 -6.47 -29.66
C PHE A 193 7.59 -7.65 -29.09
N ASP A 194 7.97 -7.61 -27.81
CA ASP A 194 8.73 -8.68 -27.17
C ASP A 194 7.91 -9.98 -27.00
N TYR A 195 6.58 -9.88 -26.87
CA TYR A 195 5.69 -11.04 -26.78
C TYR A 195 5.45 -11.71 -28.15
N GLU A 196 5.21 -10.93 -29.21
CA GLU A 196 5.04 -11.48 -30.57
C GLU A 196 6.30 -12.21 -31.05
N VAL A 197 7.48 -11.62 -30.81
CA VAL A 197 8.76 -12.25 -31.19
C VAL A 197 8.98 -13.58 -30.49
N ARG A 198 8.63 -13.70 -29.19
CA ARG A 198 8.80 -14.96 -28.44
C ARG A 198 7.75 -16.03 -28.76
N SER A 199 6.57 -15.64 -29.24
CA SER A 199 5.53 -16.58 -29.67
C SER A 199 5.81 -17.25 -31.04
N LEU A 200 6.80 -16.74 -31.76
CA LEU A 200 7.22 -17.23 -33.09
C LEU A 200 8.44 -18.17 -33.06
N ASP A 201 9.11 -18.30 -31.91
CA ASP A 201 10.32 -19.12 -31.72
C ASP A 201 10.07 -20.46 -30.99
N ILE A 202 8.86 -21.05 -31.14
CA ILE A 202 8.53 -22.42 -30.67
C ILE A 202 8.17 -23.30 -31.86
#